data_AF-A0A559M5A9-F1
#
_entry.id   AF-A0A559M5A9-F1
#
_cell.length_a   1.000
_cell.length_b   1.000
_cell.length_c   1.000
_cell.angle_alpha   90.00
_cell.angle_beta   90.00
_cell.angle_gamma   90.00
#
_symmetry.space_group_name_H-M   'P 1'
#
loop_
_entity.id
_entity.type
_entity.pdbx_description
1 polymer ?
#
loop_
_entity_poly.entity_id
_entity_poly.type
_entity_poly.pdbx_seq_one_letter_code
_entity_poly.pdbx_strand_id
1 'polypeptide(L)'
;MVQRASEAQAKAWAALPSRTEMAIRRISSVFLMGALLTILTPFRPFSWIIPTDGPELLDAFLAPVLIIGALFFQWRIAGVVAPFTVEVLDNAFIYKHDNYWPLAFFQVVLAVAVGYGQNEICRRFAAVGSVAGLWLIGWFCTPLRYKLEAWEHLKWIWTWMAFEQGTRLMQGARGGRRRY
;
A
#
# COMPACT_ATOMS: atom_id res chain seq x y z
N MET A 1 18.49 -16.99 17.08
CA MET A 1 17.92 -18.23 17.66
C MET A 1 16.54 -18.43 17.07
N VAL A 2 16.34 -19.44 16.22
CA VAL A 2 15.02 -19.74 15.64
C VAL A 2 14.20 -20.49 16.70
N GLN A 3 13.23 -19.81 17.31
CA GLN A 3 12.35 -20.42 18.29
C GLN A 3 11.54 -21.52 17.59
N ARG A 4 11.77 -22.79 17.95
CA ARG A 4 10.95 -23.90 17.45
C ARG A 4 9.53 -23.68 17.97
N ALA A 5 8.56 -23.66 17.06
CA ALA A 5 7.15 -23.59 17.39
C ALA A 5 6.77 -24.75 18.32
N SER A 6 6.01 -24.48 19.38
CA SER A 6 5.41 -25.55 20.17
C SER A 6 4.39 -26.32 19.31
N GLU A 7 4.14 -27.59 19.63
CA GLU A 7 3.17 -28.43 18.88
C GLU A 7 1.77 -27.79 18.82
N ALA A 8 1.36 -27.11 19.90
CA ALA A 8 0.11 -26.36 19.94
C ALA A 8 0.08 -25.20 18.93
N GLN A 9 1.19 -24.47 18.81
CA GLN A 9 1.32 -23.40 17.83
C GLN A 9 1.35 -23.93 16.39
N ALA A 10 2.08 -25.01 16.14
CA ALA A 10 2.11 -25.65 14.81
C ALA A 10 0.71 -26.12 14.38
N LYS A 11 -0.07 -26.71 15.32
CA LYS A 11 -1.45 -27.14 15.07
C LYS A 11 -2.40 -25.97 14.83
N ALA A 12 -2.25 -24.86 15.56
CA ALA A 12 -3.01 -23.63 15.33
C ALA A 12 -2.68 -22.99 13.97
N TRP A 13 -1.42 -23.06 13.52
CA TRP A 13 -1.01 -22.52 12.22
C TRP A 13 -1.47 -23.37 11.04
N ALA A 14 -1.70 -24.67 11.27
CA ALA A 14 -2.26 -25.59 10.29
C ALA A 14 -3.80 -25.52 10.20
N ALA A 15 -4.46 -24.90 11.18
CA ALA A 15 -5.91 -24.73 11.15
C ALA A 15 -6.28 -23.66 10.12
N LEU A 16 -7.23 -24.00 9.24
CA LEU A 16 -7.73 -23.05 8.24
C LEU A 16 -8.68 -22.05 8.92
N PRO A 17 -8.60 -20.74 8.59
CA PRO A 17 -9.54 -19.75 9.09
C PRO A 17 -10.98 -20.07 8.70
N SER A 18 -11.90 -19.75 9.59
CA SER A 18 -13.33 -19.94 9.33
C SER A 18 -13.83 -19.00 8.22
N ARG A 19 -14.90 -19.39 7.52
CA ARG A 19 -15.51 -18.52 6.48
C ARG A 19 -15.95 -17.17 7.04
N THR A 20 -16.50 -17.16 8.25
CA THR A 20 -16.93 -15.95 8.95
C THR A 20 -15.76 -15.04 9.27
N GLU A 21 -14.66 -15.59 9.77
CA GLU A 21 -13.44 -14.83 10.04
C GLU A 21 -12.87 -14.21 8.75
N MET A 22 -12.82 -14.97 7.66
CA MET A 22 -12.39 -14.46 6.36
C MET A 22 -13.28 -13.32 5.86
N ALA A 23 -14.59 -13.42 6.05
CA ALA A 23 -15.53 -12.36 5.69
C ALA A 23 -15.29 -11.08 6.53
N ILE A 24 -15.12 -11.24 7.84
CA ILE A 24 -14.84 -10.12 8.76
C ILE A 24 -13.55 -9.43 8.37
N ARG A 25 -12.46 -10.18 8.11
CA ARG A 25 -11.17 -9.62 7.71
C ARG A 25 -11.25 -8.81 6.41
N ARG A 26 -12.03 -9.29 5.44
CA ARG A 26 -12.25 -8.56 4.19
C ARG A 26 -13.02 -7.27 4.42
N ILE A 27 -14.10 -7.31 5.20
CA ILE A 27 -14.88 -6.13 5.53
C ILE A 27 -14.02 -5.11 6.29
N SER A 28 -13.29 -5.54 7.31
CA SER A 28 -12.38 -4.65 8.06
C SER A 28 -11.29 -4.06 7.17
N SER A 29 -10.78 -4.79 6.18
CA SER A 29 -9.79 -4.26 5.23
C SER A 29 -10.30 -3.05 4.46
N VAL A 30 -11.59 -3.00 4.11
CA VAL A 30 -12.21 -1.86 3.42
C VAL A 30 -12.27 -0.64 4.33
N PHE A 31 -12.63 -0.82 5.60
CA PHE A 31 -12.59 0.28 6.58
C PHE A 31 -11.16 0.79 6.79
N LEU A 32 -10.19 -0.11 6.90
CA LEU A 32 -8.77 0.25 6.99
C LEU A 32 -8.29 0.98 5.74
N MET A 33 -8.85 0.70 4.56
CA MET A 33 -8.48 1.39 3.33
C MET A 33 -8.93 2.85 3.39
N GLY A 34 -10.14 3.08 3.88
CA GLY A 34 -10.65 4.43 4.15
C GLY A 34 -9.74 5.18 5.14
N ALA A 35 -9.37 4.53 6.25
CA ALA A 35 -8.45 5.11 7.24
C ALA A 35 -7.04 5.37 6.67
N LEU A 36 -6.54 4.50 5.79
CA LEU A 36 -5.28 4.73 5.11
C LEU A 36 -5.36 5.98 4.23
N LEU A 37 -6.43 6.13 3.45
CA LEU A 37 -6.62 7.28 2.57
C LEU A 37 -6.65 8.63 3.32
N THR A 38 -7.15 8.65 4.56
CA THR A 38 -7.11 9.87 5.39
C THR A 38 -5.69 10.25 5.80
N ILE A 39 -4.81 9.28 6.05
CA ILE A 39 -3.39 9.55 6.36
C ILE A 39 -2.65 10.00 5.11
N LEU A 40 -2.96 9.35 3.99
CA LEU A 40 -2.25 9.56 2.73
C LEU A 40 -2.50 10.94 2.17
N THR A 41 -3.70 11.52 2.29
CA THR A 41 -4.05 12.75 1.56
C THR A 41 -3.49 14.04 2.19
N PRO A 42 -2.74 14.90 1.45
CA PRO A 42 -2.16 14.66 0.12
C PRO A 42 -0.88 13.82 0.21
N PHE A 43 -0.72 12.83 -0.69
CA PHE A 43 0.40 11.88 -0.68
C PHE A 43 1.39 12.29 -1.77
N ARG A 44 2.53 12.84 -1.37
CA ARG A 44 3.56 13.37 -2.28
C ARG A 44 4.96 12.97 -1.81
N PRO A 45 5.25 11.66 -1.75
CA PRO A 45 6.46 11.15 -1.14
C PRO A 45 7.73 11.70 -1.78
N PHE A 46 7.74 11.96 -3.09
CA PHE A 46 8.95 12.44 -3.78
C PHE A 46 9.20 13.92 -3.51
N SER A 47 8.17 14.76 -3.58
CA SER A 47 8.28 16.18 -3.20
C SER A 47 8.58 16.39 -1.70
N TRP A 48 8.30 15.42 -0.83
CA TRP A 48 8.68 15.50 0.59
C TRP A 48 10.18 15.32 0.83
N ILE A 49 10.84 14.54 -0.04
CA ILE A 49 12.25 14.16 0.11
C ILE A 49 13.15 15.08 -0.71
N ILE A 50 12.70 15.46 -1.91
CA ILE A 50 13.49 16.22 -2.88
C ILE A 50 12.91 17.63 -2.98
N PRO A 51 13.55 18.65 -2.36
CA PRO A 51 13.07 20.03 -2.36
C PRO A 51 13.57 20.80 -3.60
N THR A 52 13.32 20.26 -4.80
CA THR A 52 13.66 20.92 -6.07
C THR A 52 12.43 20.97 -6.98
N ASP A 53 12.42 21.84 -7.99
CA ASP A 53 11.40 21.79 -9.04
C ASP A 53 11.61 20.52 -9.88
N GLY A 54 10.56 19.69 -10.03
CA GLY A 54 10.64 18.43 -10.81
C GLY A 54 10.01 17.15 -10.22
N PRO A 55 10.05 16.86 -8.90
CA PRO A 55 9.51 15.63 -8.33
C PRO A 55 7.98 15.57 -8.37
N GLU A 56 7.31 16.68 -8.68
CA GLU A 56 5.86 16.73 -8.91
C GLU A 56 5.42 15.80 -10.04
N LEU A 57 6.27 15.62 -11.07
CA LEU A 57 5.99 14.66 -12.15
C LEU A 57 6.08 13.22 -11.62
N LEU A 58 7.08 12.91 -10.79
CA LEU A 58 7.18 11.60 -10.16
C LEU A 58 5.99 11.33 -9.24
N ASP A 59 5.59 12.32 -8.42
CA ASP A 59 4.40 12.20 -7.58
C ASP A 59 3.13 12.02 -8.43
N ALA A 60 2.99 12.71 -9.57
CA ALA A 60 1.83 12.54 -10.44
C ALA A 60 1.73 11.13 -11.06
N PHE A 61 2.85 10.50 -11.42
CA PHE A 61 2.86 9.19 -12.08
C PHE A 61 2.95 8.02 -11.11
N LEU A 62 3.73 8.14 -10.04
CA LEU A 62 4.04 7.04 -9.13
C LEU A 62 3.15 7.05 -7.89
N ALA A 63 2.76 8.21 -7.35
CA ALA A 63 1.95 8.25 -6.14
C ALA A 63 0.59 7.53 -6.31
N PRO A 64 -0.18 7.75 -7.40
CA PRO A 64 -1.44 7.01 -7.61
C PRO A 64 -1.23 5.50 -7.65
N VAL A 65 -0.16 5.05 -8.30
CA VAL A 65 0.19 3.62 -8.42
C VAL A 65 0.54 3.03 -7.06
N LEU A 66 1.33 3.74 -6.27
CA LEU A 66 1.71 3.32 -4.92
C LEU A 66 0.49 3.22 -4.01
N ILE A 67 -0.43 4.19 -4.09
CA ILE A 67 -1.68 4.20 -3.31
C ILE A 67 -2.57 3.04 -3.74
N ILE A 68 -2.87 2.91 -5.04
CA ILE A 68 -3.74 1.84 -5.57
C ILE A 68 -3.15 0.47 -5.23
N GLY A 69 -1.83 0.31 -5.40
CA GLY A 69 -1.13 -0.92 -5.02
C GLY A 69 -1.25 -1.22 -3.53
N ALA A 70 -1.07 -0.22 -2.66
CA ALA A 70 -1.22 -0.40 -1.22
C ALA A 70 -2.65 -0.81 -0.82
N LEU A 71 -3.67 -0.18 -1.41
CA LEU A 71 -5.07 -0.55 -1.20
C LEU A 71 -5.34 -1.99 -1.68
N PHE A 72 -4.89 -2.34 -2.88
CA PHE A 72 -5.01 -3.70 -3.42
C PHE A 72 -4.33 -4.72 -2.49
N PHE A 73 -3.10 -4.45 -2.04
CA PHE A 73 -2.39 -5.33 -1.13
C PHE A 73 -3.09 -5.45 0.22
N GLN A 74 -3.70 -4.39 0.72
CA GLN A 74 -4.46 -4.46 1.96
C GLN A 74 -5.66 -5.42 1.86
N TRP A 75 -6.37 -5.43 0.73
CA TRP A 75 -7.40 -6.44 0.44
C TRP A 75 -6.83 -7.86 0.36
N ARG A 76 -5.68 -8.01 -0.31
CA ARG A 76 -5.03 -9.32 -0.50
C ARG A 76 -4.53 -9.91 0.81
N ILE A 77 -3.91 -9.10 1.66
CA ILE A 77 -3.43 -9.49 2.99
C ILE A 77 -4.59 -9.98 3.87
N ALA A 78 -5.74 -9.30 3.81
CA ALA A 78 -6.96 -9.75 4.50
C ALA A 78 -7.49 -11.10 3.98
N GLY A 79 -7.17 -11.44 2.73
CA GLY A 79 -7.53 -12.70 2.08
C GLY A 79 -6.53 -13.84 2.27
N VAL A 80 -5.46 -13.67 3.06
CA VAL A 80 -4.45 -14.71 3.31
C VAL A 80 -5.04 -15.83 4.16
N VAL A 81 -4.91 -17.06 3.66
CA VAL A 81 -5.35 -18.30 4.32
C VAL A 81 -4.16 -19.15 4.74
N ALA A 82 -3.18 -19.35 3.84
CA ALA A 82 -1.98 -20.12 4.11
C ALA A 82 -0.83 -19.24 4.58
N PRO A 83 0.04 -19.72 5.50
CA PRO A 83 1.22 -18.98 5.90
C PRO A 83 2.22 -18.85 4.75
N PHE A 84 2.94 -17.73 4.71
CA PHE A 84 4.00 -17.48 3.73
C PHE A 84 5.21 -16.81 4.40
N THR A 85 6.38 -17.03 3.82
CA THR A 85 7.63 -16.43 4.31
C THR A 85 7.85 -15.10 3.61
N VAL A 86 8.24 -14.11 4.39
CA VAL A 86 8.68 -12.81 3.92
C VAL A 86 10.14 -12.65 4.28
N GLU A 87 10.97 -12.47 3.27
CA GLU A 87 12.42 -12.30 3.43
C GLU A 87 12.80 -10.83 3.23
N VAL A 88 13.42 -10.24 4.24
CA VAL A 88 13.85 -8.84 4.25
C VAL A 88 15.24 -8.76 4.84
N LEU A 89 16.21 -8.31 4.03
CA LEU A 89 17.58 -8.01 4.49
C LEU A 89 18.14 -9.12 5.41
N ASP A 90 18.19 -10.35 4.90
CA ASP A 90 18.64 -11.58 5.56
C ASP A 90 17.79 -12.09 6.74
N ASN A 91 16.65 -11.44 7.03
CA ASN A 91 15.70 -11.88 8.05
C ASN A 91 14.45 -12.46 7.37
N ALA A 92 14.17 -13.73 7.64
CA ALA A 92 12.94 -14.38 7.22
C ALA A 92 11.92 -14.36 8.37
N PHE A 93 10.74 -13.77 8.13
CA PHE A 93 9.61 -13.86 9.05
C PHE A 93 8.45 -14.60 8.39
N ILE A 94 7.74 -15.41 9.19
CA ILE A 94 6.59 -16.17 8.72
C ILE A 94 5.34 -15.36 8.99
N TYR A 95 4.69 -14.89 7.93
CA TYR A 95 3.37 -14.26 8.01
C TYR A 95 2.29 -15.34 8.14
N LYS A 96 1.40 -15.17 9.11
CA LYS A 96 0.26 -16.06 9.38
C LYS A 96 -1.03 -15.27 9.34
N HIS A 97 -2.12 -15.95 9.01
CA HIS A 97 -3.47 -15.39 9.03
C HIS A 97 -3.81 -14.65 10.35
N ASP A 98 -3.40 -15.19 11.49
CA ASP A 98 -3.61 -14.59 12.83
C ASP A 98 -2.87 -13.24 13.02
N ASN A 99 -1.78 -13.00 12.28
CA ASN A 99 -1.06 -11.73 12.33
C ASN A 99 -1.85 -10.56 11.71
N TYR A 100 -2.99 -10.84 11.06
CA TYR A 100 -3.83 -9.81 10.48
C TYR A 100 -4.34 -8.81 11.53
N TRP A 101 -4.89 -9.29 12.64
CA TRP A 101 -5.53 -8.43 13.64
C TRP A 101 -4.57 -7.50 14.36
N PRO A 102 -3.38 -7.95 14.83
CA PRO A 102 -2.38 -7.05 15.40
C PRO A 102 -1.95 -5.94 14.43
N LEU A 103 -1.77 -6.26 13.14
CA LEU A 103 -1.39 -5.28 12.13
C LEU A 103 -2.53 -4.32 11.79
N ALA A 104 -3.75 -4.82 11.69
CA ALA A 104 -4.96 -4.01 11.50
C ALA A 104 -5.14 -3.03 12.67
N PHE A 105 -5.00 -3.51 13.90
CA PHE A 105 -5.07 -2.67 15.09
C PHE A 105 -3.97 -1.61 15.10
N PHE A 106 -2.72 -2.00 14.80
CA PHE A 106 -1.60 -1.06 14.68
C PHE A 106 -1.88 0.03 13.65
N GLN A 107 -2.44 -0.32 12.49
CA GLN A 107 -2.81 0.65 11.46
C GLN A 107 -3.88 1.63 11.94
N VAL A 108 -4.89 1.18 12.68
CA VAL A 108 -5.90 2.06 13.28
C VAL A 108 -5.26 3.01 14.29
N VAL A 109 -4.44 2.48 15.20
CA VAL A 109 -3.74 3.30 16.21
C VAL A 109 -2.86 4.35 15.51
N LEU A 110 -2.15 3.97 14.46
CA LEU A 110 -1.34 4.89 13.68
C LEU A 110 -2.19 5.98 13.01
N ALA A 111 -3.33 5.61 12.41
CA ALA A 111 -4.26 6.56 11.80
C ALA A 111 -4.79 7.58 12.81
N VAL A 112 -5.20 7.09 13.99
CA VAL A 112 -5.71 7.93 15.08
C VAL A 112 -4.59 8.83 15.62
N ALA A 113 -3.41 8.29 15.90
CA ALA A 113 -2.28 9.06 16.43
C ALA A 113 -1.86 10.19 15.47
N VAL A 114 -1.83 9.92 14.17
CA VAL A 114 -1.54 10.94 13.15
C VAL A 114 -2.64 12.00 13.10
N GLY A 115 -3.91 11.59 13.18
CA GLY A 115 -5.06 12.51 13.20
C GLY A 115 -5.05 13.47 14.39
N TYR A 116 -4.69 12.98 15.58
CA TYR A 116 -4.61 13.81 16.79
C TYR A 116 -3.33 14.64 16.89
N GLY A 117 -2.19 14.10 16.42
CA GLY A 117 -0.89 14.74 16.61
C GLY A 117 -0.70 16.02 15.78
N GLN A 118 -1.47 16.20 14.69
CA GLN A 118 -1.36 17.31 13.72
C GLN A 118 0.07 17.65 13.25
N ASN A 119 1.02 16.74 13.48
CA ASN A 119 2.42 16.91 13.10
C ASN A 119 2.61 16.34 11.70
N GLU A 120 2.88 17.23 10.76
CA GLU A 120 3.06 16.91 9.35
C GLU A 120 4.21 15.92 9.11
N ILE A 121 5.29 15.99 9.90
CA ILE A 121 6.41 15.06 9.79
C ILE A 121 5.96 13.64 10.18
N CYS A 122 5.25 13.51 11.29
CA CYS A 122 4.71 12.23 11.74
C CYS A 122 3.72 11.64 10.73
N ARG A 123 2.85 12.47 10.13
CA ARG A 123 1.94 12.06 9.07
C ARG A 123 2.70 11.51 7.86
N ARG A 124 3.74 12.20 7.39
CA ARG A 124 4.56 11.78 6.25
C ARG A 124 5.25 10.45 6.50
N PHE A 125 5.90 10.28 7.66
CA PHE A 125 6.53 9.02 8.03
C PHE A 125 5.51 7.88 8.15
N ALA A 126 4.36 8.13 8.77
CA ALA A 126 3.29 7.15 8.89
C ALA A 126 2.72 6.76 7.51
N ALA A 127 2.52 7.73 6.62
CA ALA A 127 2.05 7.53 5.26
C ALA A 127 3.02 6.64 4.45
N VAL A 128 4.30 7.04 4.38
CA VAL A 128 5.32 6.28 3.65
C VAL A 128 5.51 4.90 4.27
N GLY A 129 5.60 4.81 5.60
CA GLY A 129 5.77 3.56 6.33
C GLY A 129 4.60 2.59 6.12
N SER A 130 3.36 3.09 6.14
CA SER A 130 2.17 2.26 5.89
C SER A 130 2.15 1.72 4.46
N VAL A 131 2.40 2.59 3.47
CA VAL A 131 2.47 2.18 2.06
C VAL A 131 3.58 1.16 1.85
N ALA A 132 4.78 1.43 2.34
CA ALA A 132 5.92 0.53 2.21
C ALA A 132 5.66 -0.82 2.89
N GLY A 133 5.09 -0.84 4.09
CA GLY A 133 4.75 -2.06 4.80
C GLY A 133 3.71 -2.91 4.07
N LEU A 134 2.65 -2.27 3.54
CA LEU A 134 1.62 -2.96 2.74
C LEU A 134 2.20 -3.51 1.44
N TRP A 135 3.05 -2.74 0.76
CA TRP A 135 3.75 -3.19 -0.43
C TRP A 135 4.65 -4.39 -0.14
N LEU A 136 5.44 -4.31 0.93
CA LEU A 136 6.33 -5.39 1.33
C LEU A 136 5.55 -6.67 1.61
N ILE A 137 4.59 -6.65 2.53
CA ILE A 137 3.83 -7.86 2.89
C ILE A 137 2.97 -8.35 1.72
N GLY A 138 2.32 -7.42 1.01
CA GLY A 138 1.44 -7.71 -0.12
C GLY A 138 2.17 -8.30 -1.32
N TRP A 139 3.41 -7.88 -1.56
CA TRP A 139 4.25 -8.42 -2.62
C TRP A 139 4.53 -9.91 -2.41
N PHE A 140 4.89 -10.34 -1.20
CA PHE A 140 5.13 -11.76 -0.91
C PHE A 140 3.83 -12.58 -0.84
N CYS A 141 2.72 -11.96 -0.44
CA CYS A 141 1.40 -12.59 -0.46
C CYS A 141 0.89 -12.90 -1.89
N THR A 142 1.35 -12.16 -2.89
CA THR A 142 0.74 -12.18 -4.23
C THR A 142 1.47 -13.14 -5.18
N PRO A 143 0.77 -14.08 -5.84
CA PRO A 143 1.38 -14.97 -6.83
C PRO A 143 1.90 -14.20 -8.04
N LEU A 144 2.91 -14.75 -8.72
CA LEU A 144 3.55 -14.12 -9.89
C LEU A 144 2.56 -13.75 -11.00
N ARG A 145 1.56 -14.60 -11.26
CA ARG A 145 0.52 -14.35 -12.27
C ARG A 145 -0.16 -12.98 -12.09
N TYR A 146 -0.58 -12.66 -10.86
CA TYR A 146 -1.24 -11.39 -10.58
C TYR A 146 -0.28 -10.21 -10.66
N LYS A 147 1.00 -10.40 -10.36
CA LYS A 147 2.02 -9.35 -10.52
C LYS A 147 2.22 -9.00 -11.99
N LEU A 148 2.21 -10.01 -12.87
CA LEU A 148 2.32 -9.81 -14.31
C LEU A 148 1.07 -9.11 -14.87
N GLU A 149 -0.12 -9.54 -14.47
CA GLU A 149 -1.38 -8.90 -14.86
C GLU A 149 -1.45 -7.44 -14.37
N ALA A 150 -1.05 -7.19 -13.11
CA ALA A 150 -0.95 -5.83 -12.59
C ALA A 150 0.08 -4.98 -13.35
N TRP A 151 1.18 -5.58 -13.81
CA TRP A 151 2.20 -4.89 -14.61
C TRP A 151 1.67 -4.49 -15.99
N GLU A 152 0.86 -5.33 -16.63
CA GLU A 152 0.19 -4.99 -17.89
C GLU A 152 -0.78 -3.83 -17.73
N HIS A 153 -1.63 -3.87 -16.70
CA HIS A 153 -2.53 -2.77 -16.38
C HIS A 153 -1.77 -1.49 -16.01
N LEU A 154 -0.67 -1.60 -15.28
CA LEU A 154 0.16 -0.46 -14.90
C LEU A 154 0.74 0.25 -16.12
N LYS A 155 1.27 -0.50 -17.09
CA LYS A 155 1.75 0.08 -18.36
C LYS A 155 0.64 0.82 -19.10
N TRP A 156 -0.56 0.25 -19.12
CA TRP A 156 -1.72 0.88 -19.75
C TRP A 156 -2.08 2.20 -19.07
N ILE A 157 -2.16 2.20 -17.73
CA ILE A 157 -2.44 3.40 -16.92
C ILE A 157 -1.37 4.47 -17.15
N TRP A 158 -0.08 4.11 -17.14
CA TRP A 158 1.01 5.05 -17.43
C TRP A 158 0.95 5.60 -18.84
N THR A 159 0.64 4.78 -19.84
CA THR A 159 0.47 5.23 -21.23
C THR A 159 -0.65 6.28 -21.32
N TRP A 160 -1.78 6.02 -20.66
CA TRP A 160 -2.90 6.96 -20.63
C TRP A 160 -2.56 8.26 -19.90
N MET A 161 -1.91 8.18 -18.74
CA MET A 161 -1.45 9.37 -18.00
C MET A 161 -0.42 10.19 -18.79
N ALA A 162 0.49 9.53 -19.51
CA ALA A 162 1.46 10.22 -20.37
C ALA A 162 0.76 10.94 -21.53
N PHE A 163 -0.25 10.32 -22.13
CA PHE A 163 -1.06 10.94 -23.18
C PHE A 163 -1.84 12.15 -22.65
N GLU A 164 -2.49 12.02 -21.49
CA GLU A 164 -3.17 13.15 -20.82
C GLU A 164 -2.20 14.29 -20.49
N GLN A 165 -1.01 13.98 -19.98
CA GLN A 165 -0.03 15.01 -19.65
C GLN A 165 0.49 15.71 -20.92
N GLY A 166 0.76 14.95 -22.00
CA GLY A 166 1.17 15.50 -23.29
C GLY A 166 0.09 16.38 -23.91
N THR A 167 -1.17 15.95 -23.89
CA THR A 167 -2.31 16.75 -24.37
C THR A 167 -2.53 18.02 -23.55
N ARG A 168 -2.39 17.96 -22.22
CA ARG A 168 -2.48 19.16 -21.35
C ARG A 168 -1.36 20.16 -21.67
N LEU A 169 -0.14 19.70 -21.89
CA LEU A 169 0.98 20.57 -22.31
C LEU A 169 0.74 21.19 -23.69
N MET A 170 0.21 20.42 -24.66
CA MET A 170 -0.13 20.93 -25.99
C MET A 170 -1.32 21.91 -25.98
N GLN A 171 -2.31 21.70 -25.13
CA GLN A 171 -3.45 22.62 -24.95
C GLN A 171 -3.03 23.91 -24.24
N GLY A 172 -2.16 23.82 -23.22
CA GLY A 172 -1.55 24.99 -22.57
C GLY A 172 -0.70 25.84 -23.53
N ALA A 173 0.02 25.20 -24.46
CA ALA A 173 0.79 25.88 -25.50
C ALA A 173 -0.09 26.57 -26.56
N ARG A 174 -1.29 26.02 -26.87
CA ARG A 174 -2.24 26.64 -27.80
C ARG A 174 -3.08 27.77 -27.18
N GLY A 175 -3.27 27.77 -25.85
CA GLY A 175 -3.98 28.82 -25.12
C GLY A 175 -3.17 30.10 -24.85
N GLY A 176 -1.84 30.04 -24.95
CA GLY A 176 -0.94 31.16 -24.65
C GLY A 176 -0.81 32.22 -25.75
N ARG A 177 -1.51 32.10 -26.89
CA ARG A 177 -1.40 33.03 -28.02
C ARG A 177 -2.60 33.97 -28.19
N ARG A 178 -3.32 34.25 -27.11
CA ARG A 178 -4.32 35.33 -27.04
C ARG A 178 -4.37 35.92 -25.63
N ARG A 179 -3.45 36.83 -25.33
CA ARG A 179 -3.72 38.02 -24.54
C ARG A 179 -2.75 39.10 -25.02
N TYR A 180 -3.33 40.26 -25.28
CA TYR A 180 -2.80 41.46 -25.91
C TYR A 180 -1.50 41.95 -25.27
#